data_AF-A0A523HN22-F1
#
_entry.id   AF-A0A523HN22-F1
#
_cell.length_a   1.000
_cell.length_b   1.000
_cell.length_c   1.000
_cell.angle_alpha   90.00
_cell.angle_beta   90.00
_cell.angle_gamma   90.00
#
_symmetry.space_group_name_H-M   'P 1'
#
loop_
_entity.id
_entity.type
_entity.pdbx_description
1 polymer ?
#
loop_
_entity_poly.entity_id
_entity_poly.type
_entity_poly.pdbx_seq_one_letter_code
_entity_poly.pdbx_strand_id
1 'polypeptide(L)'
;MNLLKQVSRKIIFPYLMNLRVDKFFRKLTNNSILNIMYHGVVNKNSNYFSPRHITAEQFEEHLKYFSDEFDVIGISRAFEYAESNHKPERNTITISFDDGYRNNLYVALPLLKKYNIQTTFFISSMCTQEMDLRIWADIVACLDYFHKDDIIELDSKRFKNLVEIESKISLTDFLKTSDASSRDNYLDYLILKYNIKKKLDSIPSEVWKLLTGEELKELSSSDIVEIGSHGHLHYNLAEVGAAVAKKELEYSKELLQNIVGKEINSVAYPDGSYNNETKNIAENLGYKYQLAVNYHCPDDTTDPRILNRHSISSTTTFESNMLLMNLAFKNKGF
;
A
#
# COMPACT_ATOMS: atom_id res chain seq x y z
N MET A 1 -3.60 12.58 -17.64
CA MET A 1 -2.64 11.46 -17.76
C MET A 1 -2.25 11.33 -19.23
N ASN A 2 -0.95 11.22 -19.55
CA ASN A 2 -0.43 11.27 -20.94
C ASN A 2 -1.01 10.11 -21.80
N LEU A 3 -1.59 10.42 -22.96
CA LEU A 3 -2.19 9.47 -23.90
C LEU A 3 -1.22 8.33 -24.26
N LEU A 4 0.07 8.66 -24.43
CA LEU A 4 1.14 7.68 -24.65
C LEU A 4 1.21 6.61 -23.55
N LYS A 5 1.10 7.03 -22.29
CA LYS A 5 1.15 6.12 -21.13
C LYS A 5 -0.05 5.17 -21.11
N GLN A 6 -1.22 5.63 -21.54
CA GLN A 6 -2.41 4.79 -21.65
C GLN A 6 -2.27 3.79 -22.80
N VAL A 7 -1.80 4.22 -23.97
CA VAL A 7 -1.57 3.35 -25.13
C VAL A 7 -0.53 2.27 -24.81
N SER A 8 0.60 2.65 -24.20
CA SER A 8 1.62 1.68 -23.78
C SER A 8 1.06 0.60 -22.87
N ARG A 9 0.29 1.00 -21.84
CA ARG A 9 -0.25 0.08 -20.84
C ARG A 9 -1.42 -0.78 -21.35
N LYS A 10 -2.26 -0.24 -22.23
CA LYS A 10 -3.46 -0.96 -22.68
C LYS A 10 -3.26 -1.78 -23.95
N ILE A 11 -2.19 -1.51 -24.71
CA ILE A 11 -1.99 -2.12 -26.04
C ILE A 11 -0.59 -2.72 -26.17
N ILE A 12 0.45 -1.90 -25.97
CA ILE A 12 1.84 -2.32 -26.25
C ILE A 12 2.30 -3.39 -25.26
N PHE A 13 2.10 -3.17 -23.96
CA PHE A 13 2.56 -4.10 -22.93
C PHE A 13 1.87 -5.46 -22.99
N PRO A 14 0.53 -5.55 -23.19
CA PRO A 14 -0.13 -6.81 -23.50
C PRO A 14 0.49 -7.57 -24.67
N TYR A 15 0.80 -6.89 -25.77
CA TYR A 15 1.44 -7.51 -26.92
C TYR A 15 2.83 -8.08 -26.59
N LEU A 16 3.64 -7.35 -25.82
CA LEU A 16 4.97 -7.81 -25.38
C LEU A 16 4.91 -9.02 -24.46
N MET A 17 3.91 -9.09 -23.57
CA MET A 17 3.69 -10.26 -22.71
C MET A 17 3.29 -11.50 -23.51
N ASN A 18 2.45 -11.34 -24.54
CA ASN A 18 2.09 -12.45 -25.44
C ASN A 18 3.32 -13.01 -26.19
N LEU A 19 4.31 -12.16 -26.48
CA LEU A 19 5.60 -12.57 -27.03
C LEU A 19 6.60 -13.09 -25.98
N ARG A 20 6.20 -13.21 -24.72
CA ARG A 20 7.03 -13.65 -23.57
C ARG A 20 8.28 -12.82 -23.33
N VAL A 21 8.25 -11.52 -23.67
CA VAL A 21 9.37 -10.60 -23.47
C VAL A 21 9.68 -10.39 -21.98
N ASP A 22 8.71 -10.59 -21.10
CA ASP A 22 8.89 -10.64 -19.65
C ASP A 22 9.93 -11.66 -19.21
N LYS A 23 9.95 -12.86 -19.83
CA LYS A 23 10.95 -13.90 -19.53
C LYS A 23 12.35 -13.46 -19.89
N PHE A 24 12.49 -12.66 -20.95
CA PHE A 24 13.77 -12.08 -21.31
C PHE A 24 14.23 -11.07 -20.26
N PHE A 25 13.37 -10.14 -19.85
CA PHE A 25 13.72 -9.18 -18.78
C PHE A 25 14.08 -9.89 -17.47
N ARG A 26 13.37 -10.96 -17.13
CA ARG A 26 13.67 -11.78 -15.95
C ARG A 26 15.01 -12.51 -16.02
N LYS A 27 15.46 -12.93 -17.20
CA LYS A 27 16.80 -13.51 -17.37
C LYS A 27 17.93 -12.49 -17.21
N LEU A 28 17.63 -11.20 -17.40
CA LEU A 28 18.60 -10.12 -17.22
C LEU A 28 18.74 -9.69 -15.75
N THR A 29 17.91 -10.22 -14.85
CA THR A 29 17.95 -9.89 -13.43
C THR A 29 18.77 -10.96 -12.69
N ASN A 30 19.65 -10.52 -11.80
CA ASN A 30 20.65 -11.36 -11.15
C ASN A 30 20.05 -12.12 -9.96
N ASN A 31 19.07 -13.00 -10.22
CA ASN A 31 18.32 -13.78 -9.23
C ASN A 31 18.05 -12.97 -7.96
N SER A 32 17.20 -11.95 -8.08
CA SER A 32 16.96 -10.98 -7.01
C SER A 32 15.59 -11.19 -6.36
N ILE A 33 15.39 -10.52 -5.22
CA ILE A 33 14.11 -10.51 -4.50
C ILE A 33 13.39 -9.20 -4.79
N LEU A 34 12.11 -9.26 -5.15
CA LEU A 34 11.26 -8.07 -5.32
C LEU A 34 10.07 -8.10 -4.36
N ASN A 35 9.97 -7.08 -3.52
CA ASN A 35 8.80 -6.92 -2.67
C ASN A 35 7.66 -6.27 -3.45
N ILE A 36 6.51 -6.93 -3.57
CA ILE A 36 5.32 -6.36 -4.23
C ILE A 36 4.25 -6.01 -3.20
N MET A 37 3.49 -4.95 -3.49
CA MET A 37 2.39 -4.49 -2.63
C MET A 37 1.10 -4.24 -3.38
N TYR A 38 0.01 -4.62 -2.73
CA TYR A 38 -1.38 -4.37 -3.07
C TYR A 38 -2.01 -3.51 -1.95
N HIS A 39 -3.26 -3.11 -2.13
CA HIS A 39 -4.04 -2.46 -1.06
C HIS A 39 -5.27 -3.31 -0.72
N GLY A 40 -6.16 -3.53 -1.69
CA GLY A 40 -7.36 -4.35 -1.51
C GLY A 40 -7.72 -5.20 -2.72
N VAL A 41 -8.55 -6.22 -2.50
CA VAL A 41 -9.12 -7.09 -3.54
C VAL A 41 -10.63 -7.12 -3.41
N VAL A 42 -11.36 -6.75 -4.46
CA VAL A 42 -12.82 -6.75 -4.49
C VAL A 42 -13.35 -7.90 -5.35
N ASN A 43 -14.53 -8.42 -5.05
CA ASN A 43 -15.11 -9.53 -5.81
C ASN A 43 -15.32 -9.19 -7.29
N LYS A 44 -15.80 -7.98 -7.59
CA LYS A 44 -16.08 -7.52 -8.95
C LYS A 44 -15.65 -6.08 -9.13
N ASN A 45 -15.34 -5.73 -10.37
CA ASN A 45 -15.15 -4.33 -10.74
C ASN A 45 -16.41 -3.56 -10.40
N SER A 46 -16.20 -2.41 -9.76
CA SER A 46 -17.27 -1.49 -9.45
C SER A 46 -17.00 -0.18 -10.17
N ASN A 47 -18.04 0.50 -10.63
CA ASN A 47 -17.92 1.85 -11.18
C ASN A 47 -17.74 2.91 -10.07
N TYR A 48 -17.57 2.49 -8.82
CA TYR A 48 -17.31 3.38 -7.69
C TYR A 48 -15.83 3.76 -7.64
N PHE A 49 -15.53 4.77 -6.84
CA PHE A 49 -14.15 5.13 -6.58
C PHE A 49 -13.48 4.04 -5.73
N SER A 50 -12.54 3.34 -6.32
CA SER A 50 -11.35 2.92 -5.58
C SER A 50 -10.22 2.73 -6.57
N PRO A 51 -9.28 3.68 -6.66
CA PRO A 51 -8.09 3.49 -7.46
C PRO A 51 -7.10 2.54 -6.78
N ARG A 52 -7.48 1.78 -5.75
CA ARG A 52 -6.56 0.96 -4.94
C ARG A 52 -6.86 -0.53 -4.98
N HIS A 53 -8.04 -0.92 -5.47
CA HIS A 53 -8.45 -2.33 -5.46
C HIS A 53 -8.33 -2.96 -6.83
N ILE A 54 -7.83 -4.19 -6.88
CA ILE A 54 -7.98 -5.07 -8.04
C ILE A 54 -9.14 -6.01 -7.82
N THR A 55 -9.66 -6.61 -8.90
CA THR A 55 -10.67 -7.66 -8.77
C THR A 55 -10.08 -8.99 -8.32
N ALA A 56 -10.90 -9.85 -7.73
CA ALA A 56 -10.55 -11.22 -7.37
C ALA A 56 -10.07 -12.02 -8.60
N GLU A 57 -10.69 -11.81 -9.75
CA GLU A 57 -10.29 -12.43 -11.03
C GLU A 57 -8.87 -12.03 -11.43
N GLN A 58 -8.58 -10.72 -11.47
CA GLN A 58 -7.22 -10.22 -11.76
C GLN A 58 -6.21 -10.70 -10.72
N PHE A 59 -6.58 -10.67 -9.43
CA PHE A 59 -5.68 -11.14 -8.38
C PHE A 59 -5.37 -12.62 -8.53
N GLU A 60 -6.36 -13.45 -8.85
CA GLU A 60 -6.14 -14.88 -9.09
C GLU A 60 -5.25 -15.14 -10.31
N GLU A 61 -5.37 -14.37 -11.38
CA GLU A 61 -4.43 -14.43 -12.52
C GLU A 61 -2.99 -14.10 -12.08
N HIS A 62 -2.84 -13.11 -11.20
CA HIS A 62 -1.53 -12.77 -10.63
C HIS A 62 -0.98 -13.94 -9.83
N LEU A 63 -1.78 -14.55 -8.94
CA LEU A 63 -1.34 -15.67 -8.11
C LEU A 63 -0.91 -16.88 -8.94
N LYS A 64 -1.67 -17.24 -9.98
CA LYS A 64 -1.29 -18.32 -10.92
C LYS A 64 0.07 -18.05 -11.55
N TYR A 65 0.25 -16.86 -12.11
CA TYR A 65 1.51 -16.47 -12.73
C TYR A 65 2.67 -16.45 -11.72
N PHE A 66 2.43 -16.00 -10.48
CA PHE A 66 3.44 -16.00 -9.44
C PHE A 66 3.88 -17.40 -9.04
N SER A 67 2.93 -18.31 -8.80
CA SER A 67 3.22 -19.70 -8.47
C SER A 67 4.02 -20.42 -9.56
N ASP A 68 3.77 -20.10 -10.83
CA ASP A 68 4.50 -20.71 -11.95
C ASP A 68 5.92 -20.15 -12.10
N GLU A 69 6.10 -18.84 -11.94
CA GLU A 69 7.29 -18.14 -12.42
C GLU A 69 8.26 -17.68 -11.31
N PHE A 70 7.84 -17.65 -10.03
CA PHE A 70 8.64 -17.13 -8.91
C PHE A 70 8.52 -17.98 -7.65
N ASP A 71 9.55 -17.94 -6.81
CA ASP A 71 9.37 -18.35 -5.42
C ASP A 71 8.71 -17.20 -4.66
N VAL A 72 7.81 -17.55 -3.75
CA VAL A 72 7.10 -16.57 -2.92
C VAL A 72 7.43 -16.82 -1.46
N ILE A 73 8.03 -15.82 -0.82
CA ILE A 73 8.45 -15.88 0.59
C ILE A 73 7.79 -14.76 1.39
N GLY A 74 7.78 -14.91 2.72
CA GLY A 74 7.38 -13.83 3.64
C GLY A 74 8.40 -12.70 3.68
N ILE A 75 7.97 -11.51 4.11
CA ILE A 75 8.82 -10.32 4.19
C ILE A 75 10.00 -10.52 5.13
N SER A 76 9.78 -11.09 6.31
CA SER A 76 10.83 -11.46 7.27
C SER A 76 11.98 -12.24 6.59
N ARG A 77 11.66 -13.25 5.79
CA ARG A 77 12.67 -14.02 5.04
C ARG A 77 13.39 -13.19 3.98
N ALA A 78 12.73 -12.22 3.36
CA ALA A 78 13.38 -11.31 2.40
C ALA A 78 14.44 -10.43 3.08
N PHE A 79 14.20 -9.98 4.32
CA PHE A 79 15.22 -9.29 5.12
C PHE A 79 16.40 -10.19 5.49
N GLU A 80 16.17 -11.46 5.82
CA GLU A 80 17.26 -12.43 6.07
C GLU A 80 18.18 -12.60 4.85
N TYR A 81 17.63 -12.59 3.63
CA TYR A 81 18.43 -12.58 2.40
C TYR A 81 19.22 -11.28 2.24
N ALA A 82 18.62 -10.12 2.52
CA ALA A 82 19.29 -8.82 2.46
C ALA A 82 20.47 -8.74 3.44
N GLU A 83 20.25 -9.13 4.70
CA GLU A 83 21.25 -9.10 5.77
C GLU A 83 22.42 -10.04 5.50
N SER A 84 22.13 -11.24 4.98
CA SER A 84 23.15 -12.24 4.71
C SER A 84 23.84 -12.06 3.35
N ASN A 85 23.36 -11.13 2.53
CA ASN A 85 23.81 -10.88 1.16
C ASN A 85 23.80 -12.15 0.26
N HIS A 86 22.94 -13.12 0.60
CA HIS A 86 22.71 -14.30 -0.23
C HIS A 86 21.70 -13.99 -1.32
N LYS A 87 21.84 -14.64 -2.47
CA LYS A 87 20.86 -14.56 -3.56
C LYS A 87 19.98 -15.80 -3.58
N PRO A 88 18.69 -15.68 -3.92
CA PRO A 88 17.84 -16.84 -4.18
C PRO A 88 18.30 -17.60 -5.43
N GLU A 89 17.82 -18.84 -5.59
CA GLU A 89 18.17 -19.69 -6.74
C GLU A 89 17.50 -19.24 -8.05
N ARG A 90 16.36 -18.56 -7.93
CA ARG A 90 15.67 -17.86 -9.02
C ARG A 90 15.05 -16.58 -8.47
N ASN A 91 14.51 -15.74 -9.34
CA ASN A 91 13.80 -14.56 -8.87
C ASN A 91 12.68 -14.92 -7.90
N THR A 92 12.62 -14.17 -6.81
CA THR A 92 11.71 -14.39 -5.69
C THR A 92 10.91 -13.13 -5.45
N ILE A 93 9.68 -13.27 -4.97
CA ILE A 93 8.84 -12.14 -4.59
C ILE A 93 8.33 -12.28 -3.15
N THR A 94 7.99 -11.15 -2.55
CA THR A 94 7.13 -11.10 -1.36
C THR A 94 5.83 -10.43 -1.72
N ILE A 95 4.72 -10.83 -1.09
CA ILE A 95 3.42 -10.19 -1.30
C ILE A 95 3.00 -9.49 -0.01
N SER A 96 2.63 -8.22 -0.14
CA SER A 96 2.07 -7.44 0.96
C SER A 96 0.81 -6.68 0.58
N PHE A 97 0.01 -6.37 1.59
CA PHE A 97 -1.18 -5.53 1.49
C PHE A 97 -1.10 -4.41 2.52
N ASP A 98 -1.35 -3.18 2.10
CA ASP A 98 -1.36 -2.02 2.99
C ASP A 98 -2.78 -1.69 3.48
N ASP A 99 -2.89 -0.64 4.30
CA ASP A 99 -4.12 0.05 4.73
C ASP A 99 -5.00 -0.68 5.75
N GLY A 100 -5.24 -1.99 5.57
CA GLY A 100 -6.16 -2.76 6.43
C GLY A 100 -7.60 -2.82 5.92
N TYR A 101 -7.82 -2.85 4.61
CA TYR A 101 -9.15 -3.06 4.02
C TYR A 101 -9.74 -4.41 4.42
N ARG A 102 -11.04 -4.41 4.74
CA ARG A 102 -11.81 -5.60 5.12
C ARG A 102 -11.89 -6.65 4.01
N ASN A 103 -11.83 -6.20 2.76
CA ASN A 103 -11.87 -7.07 1.60
C ASN A 103 -10.63 -7.99 1.50
N ASN A 104 -9.53 -7.64 2.18
CA ASN A 104 -8.36 -8.52 2.29
C ASN A 104 -8.67 -9.81 3.06
N LEU A 105 -9.48 -9.73 4.11
CA LEU A 105 -9.90 -10.91 4.87
C LEU A 105 -10.87 -11.79 4.07
N TYR A 106 -11.89 -11.20 3.46
CA TYR A 106 -12.98 -11.99 2.85
C TYR A 106 -12.76 -12.37 1.39
N VAL A 107 -11.86 -11.69 0.67
CA VAL A 107 -11.63 -11.90 -0.77
C VAL A 107 -10.20 -12.32 -1.05
N ALA A 108 -9.21 -11.57 -0.55
CA ALA A 108 -7.81 -11.88 -0.84
C ALA A 108 -7.32 -13.14 -0.09
N LEU A 109 -7.58 -13.26 1.21
CA LEU A 109 -7.09 -14.36 2.04
C LEU A 109 -7.53 -15.75 1.54
N PRO A 110 -8.79 -16.00 1.13
CA PRO A 110 -9.19 -17.29 0.55
C PRO A 110 -8.38 -17.66 -0.70
N LEU A 111 -8.09 -16.69 -1.56
CA LEU A 111 -7.25 -16.91 -2.73
C LEU A 111 -5.79 -17.19 -2.33
N LEU A 112 -5.23 -16.42 -1.40
CA LEU A 112 -3.87 -16.66 -0.89
C LEU A 112 -3.75 -18.07 -0.26
N LYS A 113 -4.75 -18.53 0.49
CA LYS A 113 -4.82 -19.89 1.04
C LYS A 113 -4.89 -20.95 -0.06
N LYS A 114 -5.68 -20.72 -1.11
CA LYS A 114 -5.79 -21.64 -2.27
C LYS A 114 -4.45 -21.90 -2.95
N TYR A 115 -3.58 -20.88 -3.03
CA TYR A 115 -2.25 -20.99 -3.64
C TYR A 115 -1.11 -21.20 -2.63
N ASN A 116 -1.42 -21.32 -1.33
CA ASN A 116 -0.46 -21.45 -0.23
C ASN A 116 0.63 -20.36 -0.23
N ILE A 117 0.22 -19.10 -0.39
CA ILE A 117 1.15 -17.96 -0.50
C ILE A 117 1.28 -17.22 0.83
N GLN A 118 2.50 -17.24 1.37
CA GLN A 118 2.89 -16.42 2.52
C GLN A 118 2.73 -14.92 2.19
N THR A 119 2.05 -14.18 3.06
CA THR A 119 1.68 -12.78 2.82
C THR A 119 1.77 -11.95 4.09
N THR A 120 2.21 -10.70 3.96
CA THR A 120 2.22 -9.73 5.06
C THR A 120 1.14 -8.66 4.88
N PHE A 121 0.33 -8.41 5.90
CA PHE A 121 -0.64 -7.32 5.92
C PHE A 121 -0.14 -6.20 6.83
N PHE A 122 0.14 -5.03 6.25
CA PHE A 122 0.49 -3.82 6.99
C PHE A 122 -0.78 -3.05 7.33
N ILE A 123 -1.07 -2.94 8.63
CA ILE A 123 -2.35 -2.44 9.13
C ILE A 123 -2.19 -1.04 9.72
N SER A 124 -2.98 -0.08 9.25
CA SER A 124 -3.13 1.19 9.96
C SER A 124 -4.04 0.96 11.16
N SER A 125 -3.47 0.99 12.37
CA SER A 125 -4.16 0.47 13.55
C SER A 125 -5.45 1.20 13.93
N MET A 126 -5.65 2.44 13.44
CA MET A 126 -6.92 3.16 13.59
C MET A 126 -8.13 2.39 13.05
N CYS A 127 -7.94 1.52 12.04
CA CYS A 127 -9.05 0.73 11.49
C CYS A 127 -9.72 -0.16 12.53
N THR A 128 -8.93 -0.67 13.48
CA THR A 128 -9.38 -1.67 14.45
C THR A 128 -10.25 -1.10 15.56
N GLN A 129 -10.32 0.23 15.68
CA GLN A 129 -10.99 0.92 16.78
C GLN A 129 -12.46 1.24 16.50
N GLU A 130 -13.05 0.64 15.46
CA GLU A 130 -14.42 0.89 15.00
C GLU A 130 -14.73 2.38 14.80
N MET A 131 -13.69 3.19 14.64
CA MET A 131 -13.84 4.60 14.36
C MET A 131 -14.43 4.73 12.96
N ASP A 132 -15.35 5.67 12.77
CA ASP A 132 -15.86 6.06 11.44
C ASP A 132 -14.75 6.60 10.50
N LEU A 133 -13.49 6.59 10.96
CA LEU A 133 -12.31 7.12 10.31
C LEU A 133 -11.93 6.26 9.12
N ARG A 134 -12.21 6.83 7.94
CA ARG A 134 -11.74 6.34 6.66
C ARG A 134 -10.30 6.74 6.48
N ILE A 135 -9.57 5.94 5.71
CA ILE A 135 -8.27 6.36 5.23
C ILE A 135 -8.49 7.64 4.44
N TRP A 136 -7.70 8.68 4.73
CA TRP A 136 -7.80 9.99 4.10
C TRP A 136 -7.81 9.90 2.56
N ALA A 137 -7.13 8.88 2.05
CA ALA A 137 -7.00 8.57 0.65
C ALA A 137 -8.34 8.16 0.00
N ASP A 138 -9.29 7.61 0.77
CA ASP A 138 -10.67 7.33 0.37
C ASP A 138 -11.57 8.56 0.50
N ILE A 139 -11.27 9.47 1.44
CA ILE A 139 -11.95 10.77 1.52
C ILE A 139 -11.71 11.56 0.24
N VAL A 140 -10.45 11.65 -0.21
CA VAL A 140 -10.09 12.32 -1.47
C VAL A 140 -10.76 11.64 -2.68
N ALA A 141 -10.79 10.31 -2.71
CA ALA A 141 -11.43 9.58 -3.81
C ALA A 141 -12.97 9.76 -3.80
N CYS A 142 -13.58 9.87 -2.62
CA CYS A 142 -15.00 10.20 -2.46
C CYS A 142 -15.31 11.62 -2.99
N LEU A 143 -14.42 12.58 -2.72
CA LEU A 143 -14.52 13.94 -3.25
C LEU A 143 -14.39 13.94 -4.78
N ASP A 144 -13.43 13.20 -5.35
CA ASP A 144 -13.28 13.12 -6.82
C ASP A 144 -14.51 12.53 -7.51
N TYR A 145 -15.21 11.63 -6.82
CA TYR A 145 -16.38 10.94 -7.38
C TYR A 145 -17.68 11.75 -7.25
N PHE A 146 -17.97 12.28 -6.06
CA PHE A 146 -19.25 12.93 -5.77
C PHE A 146 -19.22 14.46 -5.86
N HIS A 147 -18.03 15.06 -5.79
CA HIS A 147 -17.83 16.50 -5.60
C HIS A 147 -16.74 17.06 -6.52
N LYS A 148 -16.52 16.43 -7.68
CA LYS A 148 -15.44 16.78 -8.61
C LYS A 148 -15.45 18.24 -9.06
N ASP A 149 -16.66 18.75 -9.33
CA ASP A 149 -16.88 20.08 -9.87
C ASP A 149 -16.94 21.17 -8.78
N ASP A 150 -17.00 20.78 -7.50
CA ASP A 150 -17.04 21.70 -6.38
C ASP A 150 -15.70 22.44 -6.23
N ILE A 151 -15.75 23.67 -5.72
CA ILE A 151 -14.55 24.39 -5.28
C ILE A 151 -14.35 24.10 -3.79
N ILE A 152 -13.26 23.41 -3.47
CA ILE A 152 -12.87 23.10 -2.10
C ILE A 152 -11.95 24.22 -1.62
N GLU A 153 -12.21 24.77 -0.43
CA GLU A 153 -11.39 25.83 0.16
C GLU A 153 -10.79 25.32 1.47
N LEU A 154 -9.45 25.31 1.55
CA LEU A 154 -8.66 24.89 2.72
C LEU A 154 -7.46 25.82 2.82
N ASP A 155 -7.19 26.37 4.01
CA ASP A 155 -6.00 27.20 4.26
C ASP A 155 -5.77 28.31 3.21
N SER A 156 -6.82 29.08 2.94
CA SER A 156 -6.86 30.14 1.92
C SER A 156 -6.57 29.68 0.47
N LYS A 157 -6.43 28.37 0.22
CA LYS A 157 -6.25 27.77 -1.10
C LYS A 157 -7.59 27.29 -1.65
N ARG A 158 -7.73 27.36 -2.97
CA ARG A 158 -8.96 26.99 -3.66
C ARG A 158 -8.65 25.88 -4.65
N PHE A 159 -9.28 24.74 -4.50
CA PHE A 159 -9.07 23.56 -5.31
C PHE A 159 -10.28 23.34 -6.22
N LYS A 160 -10.05 23.30 -7.54
CA LYS A 160 -11.06 22.93 -8.54
C LYS A 160 -10.61 21.66 -9.24
N ASN A 161 -11.50 20.67 -9.39
CA ASN A 161 -11.13 19.32 -9.85
C ASN A 161 -9.98 18.72 -9.02
N LEU A 162 -10.00 18.98 -7.70
CA LEU A 162 -8.96 18.57 -6.74
C LEU A 162 -7.54 19.08 -7.06
N VAL A 163 -7.42 20.17 -7.82
CA VAL A 163 -6.14 20.84 -8.10
C VAL A 163 -6.24 22.29 -7.69
N GLU A 164 -5.25 22.76 -6.95
CA GLU A 164 -5.18 24.14 -6.49
C GLU A 164 -5.05 25.11 -7.68
N ILE A 165 -5.81 26.20 -7.66
CA ILE A 165 -5.99 27.10 -8.80
C ILE A 165 -4.69 27.82 -9.17
N GLU A 166 -3.86 28.23 -8.23
CA GLU A 166 -2.68 29.07 -8.48
C GLU A 166 -1.41 28.23 -8.65
N SER A 167 -1.02 27.50 -7.61
CA SER A 167 0.18 26.66 -7.51
C SER A 167 0.11 25.36 -8.32
N LYS A 168 -1.09 24.92 -8.72
CA LYS A 168 -1.34 23.65 -9.43
C LYS A 168 -0.98 22.38 -8.64
N ILE A 169 -0.75 22.49 -7.33
CA ILE A 169 -0.59 21.31 -6.47
C ILE A 169 -1.92 20.55 -6.39
N SER A 170 -1.87 19.21 -6.39
CA SER A 170 -3.08 18.41 -6.17
C SER A 170 -3.53 18.50 -4.70
N LEU A 171 -4.83 18.33 -4.44
CA LEU A 171 -5.34 18.23 -3.07
C LEU A 171 -4.65 17.09 -2.30
N THR A 172 -4.40 15.98 -2.99
CA THR A 172 -3.65 14.85 -2.44
C THR A 172 -2.27 15.27 -1.96
N ASP A 173 -1.48 15.93 -2.81
CA ASP A 173 -0.12 16.34 -2.45
C ASP A 173 -0.13 17.40 -1.34
N PHE A 174 -1.08 18.34 -1.38
CA PHE A 174 -1.28 19.32 -0.31
C PHE A 174 -1.54 18.66 1.06
N LEU A 175 -2.41 17.64 1.10
CA LEU A 175 -2.68 16.88 2.32
C LEU A 175 -1.49 16.02 2.76
N LYS A 176 -0.72 15.46 1.82
CA LYS A 176 0.48 14.67 2.13
C LYS A 176 1.55 15.50 2.84
N THR A 177 1.73 16.75 2.43
CA THR A 177 2.76 17.67 2.98
C THR A 177 2.26 18.54 4.13
N SER A 178 1.02 18.34 4.60
CA SER A 178 0.48 19.05 5.75
C SER A 178 0.99 18.43 7.05
N ASP A 179 1.27 19.25 8.07
CA ASP A 179 1.51 18.75 9.42
C ASP A 179 0.26 18.02 9.97
N ALA A 180 0.44 17.21 11.01
CA ALA A 180 -0.62 16.36 11.55
C ALA A 180 -1.87 17.15 11.98
N SER A 181 -1.68 18.24 12.74
CA SER A 181 -2.79 19.03 13.29
C SER A 181 -3.59 19.70 12.17
N SER A 182 -2.90 20.34 11.23
CA SER A 182 -3.56 20.97 10.08
C SER A 182 -4.31 19.93 9.24
N ARG A 183 -3.69 18.78 8.98
CA ARG A 183 -4.29 17.70 8.19
C ARG A 183 -5.56 17.16 8.84
N ASP A 184 -5.55 16.91 10.14
CA ASP A 184 -6.74 16.45 10.88
C ASP A 184 -7.88 17.44 10.75
N ASN A 185 -7.60 18.72 10.99
CA ASN A 185 -8.59 19.79 10.85
C ASN A 185 -9.16 19.86 9.43
N TYR A 186 -8.33 19.69 8.40
CA TYR A 186 -8.79 19.65 7.01
C TYR A 186 -9.66 18.43 6.73
N LEU A 187 -9.26 17.24 7.18
CA LEU A 187 -10.03 16.02 6.96
C LEU A 187 -11.37 16.06 7.69
N ASP A 188 -11.41 16.52 8.93
CA ASP A 188 -12.66 16.71 9.70
C ASP A 188 -13.60 17.69 8.99
N TYR A 189 -13.07 18.82 8.54
CA TYR A 189 -13.83 19.79 7.75
C TYR A 189 -14.41 19.15 6.48
N LEU A 190 -13.60 18.42 5.71
CA LEU A 190 -14.04 17.77 4.48
C LEU A 190 -15.12 16.70 4.76
N ILE A 191 -14.93 15.89 5.81
CA ILE A 191 -15.88 14.85 6.20
C ILE A 191 -17.25 15.47 6.49
N LEU A 192 -17.28 16.53 7.30
CA LEU A 192 -18.50 17.20 7.72
C LEU A 192 -19.16 17.96 6.57
N LYS A 193 -18.40 18.83 5.88
CA LYS A 193 -18.94 19.70 4.81
C LYS A 193 -19.55 18.90 3.67
N TYR A 194 -18.88 17.83 3.24
CA TYR A 194 -19.31 17.05 2.06
C TYR A 194 -20.12 15.81 2.44
N ASN A 195 -20.49 15.65 3.71
CA ASN A 195 -21.23 14.49 4.21
C ASN A 195 -20.60 13.16 3.76
N ILE A 196 -19.26 13.09 3.82
CA ILE A 196 -18.48 11.97 3.28
C ILE A 196 -19.00 10.66 3.88
N LYS A 197 -19.35 10.66 5.18
CA LYS A 197 -19.93 9.49 5.86
C LYS A 197 -21.05 8.84 5.07
N LYS A 198 -22.12 9.62 4.88
CA LYS A 198 -23.33 9.24 4.15
C LYS A 198 -23.06 8.84 2.70
N LYS A 199 -22.08 9.46 2.04
CA LYS A 199 -21.70 9.12 0.66
C LYS A 199 -21.08 7.74 0.55
N LEU A 200 -20.15 7.36 1.43
CA LEU A 200 -19.62 5.99 1.43
C LEU A 200 -20.67 4.96 1.87
N ASP A 201 -21.55 5.30 2.81
CA ASP A 201 -22.64 4.40 3.20
C ASP A 201 -23.61 4.10 2.03
N SER A 202 -23.61 4.95 0.99
CA SER A 202 -24.39 4.74 -0.23
C SER A 202 -23.71 3.86 -1.28
N ILE A 203 -22.46 3.43 -1.07
CA ILE A 203 -21.72 2.54 -1.98
C ILE A 203 -21.42 1.19 -1.29
N PRO A 204 -21.14 0.12 -2.06
CA PRO A 204 -20.84 -1.20 -1.50
C PRO A 204 -19.71 -1.13 -0.47
N SER A 205 -19.98 -1.67 0.72
CA SER A 205 -19.05 -1.63 1.85
C SER A 205 -17.72 -2.32 1.59
N GLU A 206 -17.68 -3.27 0.65
CA GLU A 206 -16.47 -3.97 0.22
C GLU A 206 -15.37 -3.02 -0.30
N VAL A 207 -15.75 -1.84 -0.79
CA VAL A 207 -14.83 -0.90 -1.44
C VAL A 207 -14.09 -0.02 -0.42
N TRP A 208 -14.61 0.15 0.79
CA TRP A 208 -14.10 1.17 1.73
C TRP A 208 -14.06 0.73 3.20
N LYS A 209 -14.75 -0.35 3.58
CA LYS A 209 -14.68 -0.82 4.97
C LYS A 209 -13.28 -1.34 5.28
N LEU A 210 -12.81 -0.97 6.46
CA LEU A 210 -11.58 -1.48 7.04
C LEU A 210 -11.91 -2.60 8.03
N LEU A 211 -10.89 -3.36 8.43
CA LEU A 211 -11.01 -4.45 9.40
C LEU A 211 -11.39 -3.92 10.79
N THR A 212 -12.28 -4.61 11.49
CA THR A 212 -12.43 -4.45 12.95
C THR A 212 -11.26 -5.13 13.69
N GLY A 213 -11.13 -4.89 15.00
CA GLY A 213 -10.16 -5.62 15.83
C GLY A 213 -10.41 -7.14 15.84
N GLU A 214 -11.67 -7.59 15.85
CA GLU A 214 -12.02 -9.01 15.77
C GLU A 214 -11.64 -9.62 14.42
N GLU A 215 -11.90 -8.91 13.33
CA GLU A 215 -11.55 -9.33 11.97
C GLU A 215 -10.03 -9.33 11.74
N LEU A 216 -9.30 -8.39 12.33
CA LEU A 216 -7.83 -8.43 12.33
C LEU A 216 -7.32 -9.67 13.07
N LYS A 217 -7.91 -10.00 14.22
CA LYS A 217 -7.57 -11.21 14.96
C LYS A 217 -7.85 -12.47 14.13
N GLU A 218 -8.99 -12.51 13.43
CA GLU A 218 -9.33 -13.58 12.47
C GLU A 218 -8.28 -13.69 11.36
N LEU A 219 -7.94 -12.57 10.70
CA LEU A 219 -6.92 -12.52 9.64
C LEU A 219 -5.56 -13.07 10.14
N SER A 220 -5.14 -12.65 11.34
CA SER A 220 -3.86 -13.04 11.96
C SER A 220 -3.77 -14.50 12.41
N SER A 221 -4.90 -15.22 12.45
CA SER A 221 -4.97 -16.63 12.86
C SER A 221 -4.49 -17.60 11.78
N SER A 222 -4.34 -17.12 10.54
CA SER A 222 -3.90 -17.92 9.40
C SER A 222 -2.37 -18.11 9.40
N ASP A 223 -1.90 -19.34 9.20
CA ASP A 223 -0.47 -19.68 9.22
C ASP A 223 0.35 -19.10 8.05
N ILE A 224 -0.33 -18.59 7.02
CA ILE A 224 0.28 -17.90 5.88
C ILE A 224 0.31 -16.38 6.02
N VAL A 225 -0.11 -15.85 7.17
CA VAL A 225 -0.29 -14.41 7.41
C VAL A 225 0.70 -13.90 8.44
N GLU A 226 1.48 -12.90 8.04
CA GLU A 226 2.24 -12.01 8.93
C GLU A 226 1.51 -10.66 9.05
N ILE A 227 1.48 -10.08 10.26
CA ILE A 227 0.92 -8.73 10.48
C ILE A 227 2.06 -7.76 10.74
N GLY A 228 2.06 -6.64 10.00
CA GLY A 228 2.96 -5.51 10.19
C GLY A 228 2.18 -4.22 10.49
N SER A 229 2.89 -3.18 10.90
CA SER A 229 2.33 -1.85 11.16
C SER A 229 2.30 -0.99 9.89
N HIS A 230 1.25 -0.21 9.71
CA HIS A 230 1.17 0.87 8.73
C HIS A 230 0.91 2.23 9.39
N GLY A 231 1.54 2.46 10.56
CA GLY A 231 1.27 3.61 11.42
C GLY A 231 -0.10 3.51 12.10
N HIS A 232 -0.52 4.56 12.82
CA HIS A 232 -1.82 4.59 13.48
C HIS A 232 -2.86 5.30 12.61
N LEU A 233 -2.70 6.61 12.43
CA LEU A 233 -3.61 7.50 11.67
C LEU A 233 -3.23 7.64 10.18
N HIS A 234 -2.30 6.81 9.70
CA HIS A 234 -1.87 6.78 8.30
C HIS A 234 -1.28 8.15 7.83
N TYR A 235 -0.50 8.81 8.70
CA TYR A 235 0.23 10.01 8.31
C TYR A 235 1.44 9.71 7.41
N ASN A 236 1.80 10.70 6.59
CA ASN A 236 3.09 10.74 5.92
C ASN A 236 4.16 11.05 6.98
N LEU A 237 4.82 10.02 7.51
CA LEU A 237 5.61 10.13 8.75
C LEU A 237 6.81 11.08 8.65
N ALA A 238 7.32 11.34 7.43
CA ALA A 238 8.38 12.33 7.22
C ALA A 238 7.91 13.77 7.48
N GLU A 239 6.60 14.05 7.41
CA GLU A 239 6.03 15.41 7.37
C GLU A 239 5.44 15.85 8.72
N VAL A 240 5.22 14.92 9.66
CA VAL A 240 4.52 15.21 10.94
C VAL A 240 5.45 15.53 12.11
N GLY A 241 6.76 15.48 11.89
CA GLY A 241 7.78 15.69 12.92
C GLY A 241 8.00 14.51 13.85
N ALA A 242 9.19 14.44 14.44
CA ALA A 242 9.71 13.30 15.19
C ALA A 242 8.80 12.83 16.35
N ALA A 243 8.30 13.79 17.14
CA ALA A 243 7.50 13.48 18.32
C ALA A 243 6.15 12.84 17.96
N VAL A 244 5.52 13.29 16.86
CA VAL A 244 4.27 12.71 16.36
C VAL A 244 4.54 11.36 15.70
N ALA A 245 5.57 11.28 14.85
CA ALA A 245 5.96 10.02 14.20
C ALA A 245 6.28 8.92 15.22
N LYS A 246 6.96 9.25 16.33
CA LYS A 246 7.20 8.31 17.42
C LYS A 246 5.90 7.80 18.03
N LYS A 247 4.97 8.69 18.40
CA LYS A 247 3.69 8.30 18.98
C LYS A 247 2.86 7.42 18.04
N GLU A 248 2.83 7.76 16.75
CA GLU A 248 2.16 6.98 15.71
C GLU A 248 2.69 5.55 15.63
N LEU A 249 4.01 5.40 15.58
CA LEU A 249 4.67 4.10 15.44
C LEU A 249 4.55 3.26 16.72
N GLU A 250 4.71 3.88 17.89
CA GLU A 250 4.63 3.24 19.20
C GLU A 250 3.21 2.76 19.48
N TYR A 251 2.21 3.65 19.35
CA TYR A 251 0.81 3.31 19.60
C TYR A 251 0.31 2.24 18.64
N SER A 252 0.67 2.34 17.35
CA SER A 252 0.26 1.33 16.38
C SER A 252 0.84 -0.04 16.70
N LYS A 253 2.13 -0.09 17.10
CA LYS A 253 2.77 -1.33 17.52
C LYS A 253 2.04 -1.96 18.70
N GLU A 254 1.84 -1.19 19.77
CA GLU A 254 1.20 -1.66 21.00
C GLU A 254 -0.22 -2.17 20.74
N LEU A 255 -1.04 -1.39 20.04
CA LEU A 255 -2.43 -1.75 19.75
C LEU A 255 -2.53 -3.02 18.92
N LEU A 256 -1.76 -3.13 17.83
CA LEU A 256 -1.77 -4.32 16.97
C LEU A 256 -1.29 -5.56 17.73
N GLN A 257 -0.19 -5.47 18.49
CA GLN A 257 0.31 -6.57 19.32
C GLN A 257 -0.74 -7.06 20.32
N ASN A 258 -1.47 -6.14 20.96
CA ASN A 258 -2.52 -6.48 21.91
C ASN A 258 -3.68 -7.23 21.24
N ILE A 259 -4.04 -6.88 20.00
CA ILE A 259 -5.13 -7.53 19.26
C ILE A 259 -4.70 -8.93 18.78
N VAL A 260 -3.52 -9.04 18.17
CA VAL A 260 -3.08 -10.28 17.50
C VAL A 260 -2.37 -11.26 18.45
N GLY A 261 -1.90 -10.79 19.60
CA GLY A 261 -1.15 -11.61 20.57
C GLY A 261 0.21 -12.09 20.07
N LYS A 262 0.79 -11.40 19.07
CA LYS A 262 2.08 -11.69 18.43
C LYS A 262 2.90 -10.39 18.37
N GLU A 263 4.23 -10.50 18.36
CA GLU A 263 5.10 -9.34 18.12
C GLU A 263 4.86 -8.73 16.74
N ILE A 264 4.85 -7.39 16.67
CA ILE A 264 4.82 -6.65 15.41
C ILE A 264 6.24 -6.19 15.10
N ASN A 265 6.90 -6.94 14.22
CA ASN A 265 8.31 -6.75 13.90
C ASN A 265 8.54 -5.85 12.67
N SER A 266 7.53 -5.66 11.83
CA SER A 266 7.65 -4.95 10.56
C SER A 266 6.78 -3.69 10.51
N VAL A 267 7.25 -2.67 9.79
CA VAL A 267 6.49 -1.45 9.47
C VAL A 267 6.63 -1.13 7.98
N ALA A 268 5.52 -0.84 7.33
CA ALA A 268 5.51 -0.17 6.03
C ALA A 268 5.14 1.30 6.25
N TYR A 269 5.91 2.22 5.70
CA TYR A 269 5.62 3.64 5.82
C TYR A 269 4.44 4.04 4.92
N PRO A 270 3.42 4.74 5.43
CA PRO A 270 2.31 5.26 4.60
C PRO A 270 2.81 6.10 3.43
N ASP A 271 2.34 5.80 2.21
CA ASP A 271 2.85 6.34 0.95
C ASP A 271 4.36 6.17 0.70
N GLY A 272 5.06 5.39 1.54
CA GLY A 272 6.52 5.34 1.57
C GLY A 272 7.16 6.61 2.12
N SER A 273 6.44 7.45 2.87
CA SER A 273 6.97 8.68 3.44
C SER A 273 7.74 8.42 4.73
N TYR A 274 9.06 8.56 4.67
CA TYR A 274 9.98 8.48 5.80
C TYR A 274 11.22 9.34 5.54
N ASN A 275 11.97 9.58 6.61
CA ASN A 275 13.30 10.16 6.64
C ASN A 275 14.19 9.40 7.64
N ASN A 276 15.48 9.75 7.76
CA ASN A 276 16.41 9.09 8.70
C ASN A 276 15.93 9.13 10.16
N GLU A 277 15.29 10.21 10.59
CA GLU A 277 14.77 10.31 11.95
C GLU A 277 13.66 9.30 12.21
N THR A 278 12.70 9.16 11.27
CA THR A 278 11.65 8.14 11.37
C THR A 278 12.18 6.71 11.31
N LYS A 279 13.22 6.42 10.50
CA LYS A 279 13.88 5.10 10.48
C LYS A 279 14.48 4.74 11.84
N ASN A 280 15.18 5.70 12.45
CA ASN A 280 15.80 5.52 13.76
C ASN A 280 14.73 5.38 14.87
N ILE A 281 13.64 6.14 14.79
CA ILE A 281 12.50 5.99 15.70
C ILE A 281 11.91 4.57 15.59
N ALA A 282 11.66 4.07 14.37
CA ALA A 282 11.12 2.73 14.17
C ALA A 282 12.05 1.65 14.74
N GLU A 283 13.36 1.73 14.46
CA GLU A 283 14.36 0.82 15.01
C GLU A 283 14.38 0.84 16.54
N ASN A 284 14.39 2.02 17.16
CA ASN A 284 14.39 2.18 18.62
C ASN A 284 13.11 1.64 19.28
N LEU A 285 11.99 1.62 18.57
CA LEU A 285 10.73 0.99 19.00
C LEU A 285 10.73 -0.53 18.73
N GLY A 286 11.83 -1.08 18.21
CA GLY A 286 12.03 -2.50 17.95
C GLY A 286 11.37 -3.00 16.65
N TYR A 287 11.07 -2.13 15.69
CA TYR A 287 10.74 -2.57 14.33
C TYR A 287 12.03 -3.05 13.65
N LYS A 288 12.10 -4.35 13.35
CA LYS A 288 13.24 -5.01 12.71
C LYS A 288 13.24 -4.78 11.20
N TYR A 289 12.06 -4.72 10.59
CA TYR A 289 11.88 -4.71 9.15
C TYR A 289 11.11 -3.45 8.73
N GLN A 290 11.74 -2.56 7.96
CA GLN A 290 11.11 -1.31 7.54
C GLN A 290 10.91 -1.30 6.03
N LEU A 291 9.74 -0.89 5.55
CA LEU A 291 9.43 -0.93 4.13
C LEU A 291 8.93 0.40 3.62
N ALA A 292 9.35 0.74 2.41
CA ALA A 292 8.92 1.93 1.70
C ALA A 292 8.52 1.63 0.26
N VAL A 293 7.89 2.60 -0.40
CA VAL A 293 7.63 2.50 -1.84
C VAL A 293 8.92 2.70 -2.62
N ASN A 294 9.63 3.80 -2.36
CA ASN A 294 10.92 4.10 -2.97
C ASN A 294 11.94 4.44 -1.88
N TYR A 295 13.22 4.39 -2.25
CA TYR A 295 14.27 4.93 -1.41
C TYR A 295 14.26 6.46 -1.45
N HIS A 296 14.45 7.06 -0.30
CA HIS A 296 14.35 8.51 -0.10
C HIS A 296 15.59 9.10 0.60
N CYS A 297 16.39 8.26 1.25
CA CYS A 297 17.65 8.63 1.89
C CYS A 297 18.84 8.07 1.05
N PRO A 298 19.98 8.79 0.98
CA PRO A 298 21.11 8.39 0.14
C PRO A 298 21.72 7.02 0.46
N ASP A 299 21.57 6.56 1.70
CA ASP A 299 22.16 5.34 2.24
C ASP A 299 21.23 4.12 2.19
N ASP A 300 19.97 4.29 1.77
CA ASP A 300 18.97 3.22 1.81
C ASP A 300 19.35 1.97 1.00
N THR A 301 20.12 2.14 -0.08
CA THR A 301 20.57 0.99 -0.90
C THR A 301 21.51 0.05 -0.15
N THR A 302 22.09 0.51 0.95
CA THR A 302 23.02 -0.24 1.79
C THR A 302 22.54 -0.40 3.23
N ASP A 303 21.36 0.13 3.56
CA ASP A 303 20.80 0.09 4.90
C ASP A 303 19.96 -1.19 5.07
N PRO A 304 20.42 -2.18 5.86
CA PRO A 304 19.73 -3.46 5.97
C PRO A 304 18.37 -3.37 6.67
N ARG A 305 18.08 -2.24 7.34
CA ARG A 305 16.82 -2.03 8.06
C ARG A 305 15.66 -1.77 7.11
N ILE A 306 15.92 -1.33 5.88
CA ILE A 306 14.88 -0.86 4.95
C ILE A 306 14.93 -1.53 3.58
N LEU A 307 13.77 -1.96 3.08
CA LEU A 307 13.60 -2.46 1.72
C LEU A 307 12.50 -1.69 1.00
N ASN A 308 12.71 -1.40 -0.29
CA ASN A 308 11.66 -0.78 -1.11
C ASN A 308 10.69 -1.83 -1.69
N ARG A 309 9.56 -1.34 -2.21
CA ARG A 309 8.47 -2.16 -2.76
C ARG A 309 8.03 -1.67 -4.14
N HIS A 310 7.42 -2.57 -4.90
CA HIS A 310 6.76 -2.27 -6.16
C HIS A 310 5.23 -2.32 -5.98
N SER A 311 4.56 -1.20 -6.22
CA SER A 311 3.10 -1.12 -6.13
C SER A 311 2.47 -1.69 -7.39
N ILE A 312 1.59 -2.68 -7.22
CA ILE A 312 0.78 -3.22 -8.31
C ILE A 312 -0.36 -2.25 -8.60
N SER A 313 -0.55 -1.92 -9.88
CA SER A 313 -1.54 -0.94 -10.28
C SER A 313 -2.91 -1.59 -10.47
N SER A 314 -3.92 -1.01 -9.82
CA SER A 314 -5.35 -1.33 -9.97
C SER A 314 -5.97 -0.86 -11.30
N THR A 315 -5.30 0.05 -12.02
CA THR A 315 -5.88 0.76 -13.18
C THR A 315 -5.34 0.27 -14.52
N THR A 316 -4.60 -0.84 -14.51
CA THR A 316 -3.94 -1.39 -15.69
C THR A 316 -4.25 -2.87 -15.85
N THR A 317 -3.95 -3.43 -17.03
CA THR A 317 -4.19 -4.85 -17.31
C THR A 317 -3.22 -5.77 -16.58
N PHE A 318 -3.57 -7.05 -16.48
CA PHE A 318 -2.70 -8.12 -16.00
C PHE A 318 -1.31 -8.04 -16.64
N GLU A 319 -1.25 -8.02 -17.98
CA GLU A 319 -0.02 -8.05 -18.75
C GLU A 319 0.87 -6.84 -18.44
N SER A 320 0.25 -5.66 -18.31
CA SER A 320 0.97 -4.45 -17.93
C SER A 320 1.60 -4.55 -16.55
N ASN A 321 0.86 -5.07 -15.57
CA ASN A 321 1.39 -5.27 -14.23
C ASN A 321 2.56 -6.28 -14.26
N MET A 322 2.40 -7.41 -14.95
CA MET A 322 3.46 -8.43 -15.01
C MET A 322 4.72 -7.90 -15.71
N LEU A 323 4.58 -7.16 -16.81
CA LEU A 323 5.73 -6.57 -17.49
C LEU A 323 6.44 -5.53 -16.62
N LEU A 324 5.69 -4.63 -16.00
CA LEU A 324 6.25 -3.60 -15.11
C LEU A 324 6.92 -4.20 -13.88
N MET A 325 6.34 -5.26 -13.31
CA MET A 325 6.93 -6.01 -12.20
C MET A 325 8.25 -6.66 -12.61
N ASN A 326 8.32 -7.36 -13.75
CA ASN A 326 9.57 -7.97 -14.23
C ASN A 326 10.65 -6.91 -14.49
N LEU A 327 10.28 -5.73 -15.01
CA LEU A 327 11.21 -4.60 -15.16
C LEU A 327 11.67 -4.02 -13.82
N ALA A 328 10.82 -4.08 -12.79
CA ALA A 328 11.12 -3.54 -11.47
C ALA A 328 12.24 -4.29 -10.76
N PHE A 329 12.44 -5.59 -11.00
CA PHE A 329 13.57 -6.36 -10.43
C PHE A 329 14.93 -5.70 -10.67
N LYS A 330 15.13 -5.02 -11.80
CA LYS A 330 16.39 -4.33 -12.11
C LYS A 330 16.67 -3.14 -11.20
N ASN A 331 15.63 -2.40 -10.80
CA ASN A 331 15.77 -1.12 -10.10
C ASN A 331 15.39 -1.20 -8.62
N LYS A 332 14.61 -2.22 -8.25
CA LYS A 332 14.05 -2.41 -6.90
C LYS A 332 14.40 -3.77 -6.31
N GLY A 333 14.87 -4.72 -7.12
CA GLY A 333 15.32 -6.00 -6.60
C GLY A 333 16.71 -5.87 -5.97
N PHE A 334 16.96 -6.67 -4.95
CA PHE A 334 18.25 -6.79 -4.26
C PHE A 334 18.81 -8.21 -4.41
#